data_AF-A0A942GC20-F1
#
_entry.id   AF-A0A942GC20-F1
#
_cell.length_a   1.000
_cell.length_b   1.000
_cell.length_c   1.000
_cell.angle_alpha   90.00
_cell.angle_beta   90.00
_cell.angle_gamma   90.00
#
_symmetry.space_group_name_H-M   'P 1'
#
loop_
_entity.id
_entity.type
_entity.pdbx_description
1 polymer ?
#
loop_
_entity_poly.entity_id
_entity_poly.type
_entity_poly.pdbx_seq_one_letter_code
_entity_poly.pdbx_strand_id
1 'polypeptide(L)'
;MRSVLIRALLVALVLVVAPPTSQVELVSIPEVVTDELAVTIPTDTVRLASAGDAAPEVHRSDPIAAAIPFTMVGFRLPEGVDTLRVRAADEAGTWGEWYELERNSVEDGPDAGSEEAKGDRSRDNTEPVFVGEATRFQVEVPADEVEAGGDVEVAATVLDTEGLSGGPVSRKAVTVAGPVADAATAPKYVTRSQWNAASYRGEVKYYDNVDLVVVHHTAGSNNYTRDQAPGIVRGMQRYHQDSNGWSDLGYNMVVDRFGTIYEGREGGLGRGVIGAHASSYNVGSFGISVMGNFTNVDAPQAAYEALANGIAWKAAIHGFDPLGTTSRTAKGALVRTVTGHKDVGSTSCPGLISNRLWWIRTAAAERAPSMPATGPGPVASNQVFADVPLTAAHHDNVLTVHETDVLLGYASRSPMVFEPGTALRRGDMARAVAKAMGLAPATNWEGRFKDVHSGSGGYGWLGPWIVALVDAGVVNGYDDGTFRPGGALRRDQMATFLAKALDLPLVAPSFDDVKNTSSTHYLKIGAIQRRGIGVGTGARNFDPGGSMRRDQAATLLVRAFDIERPPPPPEPEPEPEPEPTAGHEFPDGDGTVDEHGGETTDGFGAGN
;
A
#
# COMPACT_ATOMS: atom_id res chain seq x y z
N MET A 1 20.58 77.86 5.11
CA MET A 1 21.31 77.57 3.86
C MET A 1 22.37 76.52 4.15
N ARG A 2 22.41 75.37 3.44
CA ARG A 2 23.55 74.41 3.27
C ARG A 2 24.19 73.84 4.59
N SER A 3 24.63 72.59 4.73
CA SER A 3 24.59 71.38 3.88
C SER A 3 25.11 70.13 4.66
N VAL A 4 24.43 68.99 4.52
CA VAL A 4 24.98 67.67 4.10
C VAL A 4 25.82 66.79 5.08
N LEU A 5 25.31 65.55 5.32
CA LEU A 5 25.97 64.27 5.75
C LEU A 5 26.62 64.23 7.17
N ILE A 6 26.74 63.11 7.91
CA ILE A 6 26.89 61.66 7.56
C ILE A 6 26.02 60.73 8.47
N ARG A 7 25.78 59.49 7.99
CA ARG A 7 25.17 58.28 8.62
C ARG A 7 25.80 57.92 10.00
N ALA A 8 25.23 57.11 10.91
CA ALA A 8 24.10 56.16 10.94
C ALA A 8 23.46 56.17 12.38
N LEU A 9 22.72 55.21 12.95
CA LEU A 9 22.24 53.85 12.61
C LEU A 9 20.97 53.51 13.46
N LEU A 10 20.25 52.42 13.13
CA LEU A 10 19.29 51.65 13.97
C LEU A 10 18.29 52.42 14.89
N VAL A 11 17.02 52.45 14.45
CA VAL A 11 15.85 52.48 15.36
C VAL A 11 14.95 51.30 14.98
N ALA A 12 14.68 50.41 15.94
CA ALA A 12 13.71 49.33 15.76
C ALA A 12 12.28 49.89 15.89
N LEU A 13 11.44 49.64 14.88
CA LEU A 13 10.00 49.90 14.97
C LEU A 13 9.28 48.57 15.20
N VAL A 14 8.74 48.38 16.41
CA VAL A 14 7.85 47.27 16.71
C VAL A 14 6.52 47.50 16.00
N LEU A 15 6.31 46.80 14.89
CA LEU A 15 5.01 46.70 14.24
C LEU A 15 4.26 45.53 14.89
N VAL A 16 3.23 45.85 15.67
CA VAL A 16 2.26 44.85 16.15
C VAL A 16 1.43 44.41 14.95
N VAL A 17 1.90 43.36 14.29
CA VAL A 17 1.12 42.67 13.25
C VAL A 17 0.12 41.76 13.97
N ALA A 18 -1.13 42.22 14.07
CA ALA A 18 -2.24 41.31 14.31
C ALA A 18 -2.22 40.23 13.22
N PRO A 19 -2.37 38.94 13.55
CA PRO A 19 -2.44 37.90 12.53
C PRO A 19 -3.59 38.21 11.57
N PRO A 20 -3.43 37.98 10.25
CA PRO A 20 -4.52 38.20 9.33
C PRO A 20 -5.69 37.31 9.74
N THR A 21 -6.82 37.94 10.11
CA THR A 21 -8.09 37.24 10.21
C THR A 21 -8.45 36.74 8.82
N SER A 22 -8.12 35.48 8.55
CA SER A 22 -8.59 34.75 7.37
C SER A 22 -10.11 34.76 7.39
N GLN A 23 -10.72 35.67 6.63
CA GLN A 23 -12.14 35.63 6.39
C GLN A 23 -12.44 34.34 5.66
N VAL A 24 -13.19 33.46 6.33
CA VAL A 24 -13.64 32.19 5.74
C VAL A 24 -14.62 32.54 4.63
N GLU A 25 -14.16 32.48 3.39
CA GLU A 25 -15.07 32.48 2.25
C GLU A 25 -15.75 31.11 2.22
N LEU A 26 -16.92 31.04 2.87
CA LEU A 26 -17.76 29.85 2.92
C LEU A 26 -18.21 29.49 1.50
N VAL A 27 -17.55 28.50 0.91
CA VAL A 27 -17.96 27.93 -0.37
C VAL A 27 -19.23 27.11 -0.16
N SER A 28 -20.38 27.69 -0.52
CA SER A 28 -21.64 26.97 -0.62
C SER A 28 -21.56 25.92 -1.73
N ILE A 29 -21.74 24.66 -1.38
CA ILE A 29 -21.83 23.54 -2.32
C ILE A 29 -23.32 23.22 -2.50
N PRO A 30 -23.82 23.08 -3.74
CA PRO A 30 -25.23 22.93 -4.00
C PRO A 30 -25.75 21.58 -3.50
N GLU A 31 -26.93 21.63 -2.88
CA GLU A 31 -27.71 20.50 -2.40
C GLU A 31 -28.22 19.67 -3.60
N VAL A 32 -28.00 18.35 -3.61
CA VAL A 32 -28.63 17.43 -4.58
C VAL A 32 -29.91 16.88 -3.96
N VAL A 33 -31.06 17.36 -4.46
CA VAL A 33 -32.39 17.23 -3.81
C VAL A 33 -33.19 16.01 -4.31
N THR A 34 -32.54 14.98 -4.84
CA THR A 34 -33.21 13.74 -5.30
C THR A 34 -32.76 12.55 -4.48
N ASP A 35 -33.66 12.00 -3.67
CA ASP A 35 -33.41 10.80 -2.84
C ASP A 35 -33.15 9.54 -3.70
N GLU A 36 -33.72 9.47 -4.91
CA GLU A 36 -33.54 8.37 -5.87
C GLU A 36 -32.36 8.64 -6.82
N LEU A 37 -31.12 8.55 -6.29
CA LEU A 37 -29.88 8.57 -7.09
C LEU A 37 -29.60 7.25 -7.82
N ALA A 38 -30.25 6.16 -7.38
CA ALA A 38 -30.06 4.80 -7.86
C ALA A 38 -31.39 4.22 -8.33
N VAL A 39 -31.42 3.67 -9.54
CA VAL A 39 -32.54 2.87 -10.04
C VAL A 39 -32.04 1.46 -10.28
N THR A 40 -32.51 0.51 -9.46
CA THR A 40 -32.40 -0.91 -9.77
C THR A 40 -33.36 -1.23 -10.90
N ILE A 41 -32.83 -1.67 -12.03
CA ILE A 41 -33.61 -2.15 -13.16
C ILE A 41 -33.80 -3.66 -12.94
N PRO A 42 -35.03 -4.15 -12.70
CA PRO A 42 -35.32 -5.56 -12.83
C PRO A 42 -35.15 -5.90 -14.31
N THR A 43 -34.05 -6.55 -14.66
CA THR A 43 -33.82 -7.04 -16.01
C THR A 43 -34.67 -8.28 -16.20
N ASP A 44 -35.94 -8.11 -16.57
CA ASP A 44 -36.78 -9.20 -17.05
C ASP A 44 -36.11 -9.81 -18.30
N THR A 45 -35.34 -10.89 -18.06
CA THR A 45 -34.62 -11.71 -19.04
C THR A 45 -33.64 -10.96 -19.97
N VAL A 46 -32.36 -10.86 -19.58
CA VAL A 46 -31.28 -10.57 -20.54
C VAL A 46 -31.07 -11.81 -21.41
N ARG A 47 -31.83 -11.91 -22.52
CA ARG A 47 -31.61 -12.96 -23.50
C ARG A 47 -30.26 -12.74 -24.19
N LEU A 48 -29.32 -13.61 -23.87
CA LEU A 48 -28.01 -13.66 -24.47
C LEU A 48 -28.16 -14.25 -25.88
N ALA A 49 -28.18 -13.40 -26.89
CA ALA A 49 -28.35 -13.84 -28.27
C ALA A 49 -27.16 -14.71 -28.68
N SER A 50 -27.42 -15.99 -28.98
CA SER A 50 -26.41 -16.89 -29.53
C SER A 50 -25.96 -16.41 -30.91
N ALA A 51 -24.81 -15.74 -30.99
CA ALA A 51 -24.14 -15.49 -32.25
C ALA A 51 -23.80 -16.84 -32.91
N GLY A 52 -24.16 -16.99 -34.19
CA GLY A 52 -24.32 -18.32 -34.81
C GLY A 52 -23.04 -19.12 -35.05
N ASP A 53 -23.20 -20.45 -35.04
CA ASP A 53 -22.33 -21.50 -35.62
C ASP A 53 -20.82 -21.45 -35.30
N ALA A 54 -20.49 -21.00 -34.09
CA ALA A 54 -19.50 -21.62 -33.20
C ALA A 54 -19.92 -21.30 -31.77
N ALA A 55 -19.59 -22.14 -30.78
CA ALA A 55 -19.81 -21.76 -29.37
C ALA A 55 -18.96 -20.49 -29.10
N PRO A 56 -19.57 -19.34 -28.79
CA PRO A 56 -18.83 -18.09 -28.66
C PRO A 56 -18.00 -18.12 -27.36
N GLU A 57 -16.86 -17.44 -27.32
CA GLU A 57 -16.04 -17.33 -26.08
C GLU A 57 -16.76 -16.55 -24.98
N VAL A 58 -17.72 -15.69 -25.36
CA VAL A 58 -18.55 -14.90 -24.44
C VAL A 58 -20.00 -14.87 -24.93
N HIS A 59 -20.94 -14.88 -23.99
CA HIS A 59 -22.33 -14.57 -24.25
C HIS A 59 -22.56 -13.05 -24.15
N ARG A 60 -23.11 -12.43 -25.19
CA ARG A 60 -23.37 -10.98 -25.24
C ARG A 60 -24.86 -10.67 -25.30
N SER A 61 -25.30 -9.69 -24.52
CA SER A 61 -26.66 -9.14 -24.57
C SER A 61 -26.90 -8.27 -25.81
N ASP A 62 -28.17 -8.07 -26.19
CA ASP A 62 -28.56 -6.89 -26.98
C ASP A 62 -28.36 -5.59 -26.16
N PRO A 63 -28.28 -4.41 -26.79
CA PRO A 63 -28.22 -3.13 -26.07
C PRO A 63 -29.45 -2.89 -25.18
N ILE A 64 -29.25 -2.72 -23.87
CA ILE A 64 -30.29 -2.50 -22.86
C ILE A 64 -30.40 -1.00 -22.58
N ALA A 65 -31.56 -0.40 -22.85
CA ALA A 65 -31.85 0.98 -22.46
C ALA A 65 -32.05 1.08 -20.95
N ALA A 66 -31.45 2.10 -20.32
CA ALA A 66 -31.64 2.37 -18.90
C ALA A 66 -32.94 3.17 -18.66
N ALA A 67 -33.53 3.01 -17.47
CA ALA A 67 -34.73 3.75 -17.07
C ALA A 67 -34.47 5.26 -16.88
N ILE A 68 -33.21 5.63 -16.61
CA ILE A 68 -32.71 7.00 -16.50
C ILE A 68 -31.38 7.13 -17.25
N PRO A 69 -30.98 8.32 -17.72
CA PRO A 69 -29.58 8.60 -18.03
C PRO A 69 -28.71 8.37 -16.79
N PHE A 70 -27.50 7.88 -16.98
CA PHE A 70 -26.62 7.45 -15.88
C PHE A 70 -25.15 7.71 -16.19
N THR A 71 -24.32 7.60 -15.15
CA THR A 71 -22.86 7.78 -15.20
C THR A 71 -22.06 6.67 -14.53
N MET A 72 -22.69 5.89 -13.66
CA MET A 72 -22.13 4.65 -13.13
C MET A 72 -23.14 3.50 -13.21
N VAL A 73 -22.63 2.28 -13.29
CA VAL A 73 -23.43 1.05 -13.27
C VAL A 73 -22.70 -0.05 -12.49
N GLY A 74 -23.44 -0.85 -11.72
CA GLY A 74 -22.97 -2.09 -11.11
C GLY A 74 -24.07 -3.16 -11.17
N PHE A 75 -23.74 -4.43 -10.97
CA PHE A 75 -24.64 -5.55 -11.27
C PHE A 75 -24.80 -6.49 -10.08
N ARG A 76 -26.02 -7.02 -9.91
CA ARG A 76 -26.26 -8.24 -9.15
C ARG A 76 -26.13 -9.43 -10.10
N LEU A 77 -25.22 -10.36 -9.80
CA LEU A 77 -24.89 -11.53 -10.60
C LEU A 77 -25.56 -12.80 -10.05
N PRO A 78 -26.11 -13.69 -10.90
CA PRO A 78 -26.73 -14.94 -10.48
C PRO A 78 -25.67 -15.97 -10.06
N GLU A 79 -26.03 -16.91 -9.17
CA GLU A 79 -25.13 -17.96 -8.69
C GLU A 79 -24.46 -18.71 -9.86
N GLY A 80 -23.14 -18.91 -9.78
CA GLY A 80 -22.33 -19.53 -10.84
C GLY A 80 -21.66 -18.55 -11.82
N VAL A 81 -22.09 -17.28 -11.85
CA VAL A 81 -21.41 -16.21 -12.60
C VAL A 81 -20.58 -15.37 -11.64
N ASP A 82 -19.26 -15.33 -11.84
CA ASP A 82 -18.31 -14.59 -11.01
C ASP A 82 -17.70 -13.38 -11.74
N THR A 83 -17.80 -13.32 -13.08
CA THR A 83 -17.36 -12.16 -13.86
C THR A 83 -18.39 -11.68 -14.88
N LEU A 84 -18.46 -10.35 -15.05
CA LEU A 84 -19.28 -9.70 -16.08
C LEU A 84 -18.54 -8.52 -16.67
N ARG A 85 -18.54 -8.40 -17.99
CA ARG A 85 -18.01 -7.21 -18.68
C ARG A 85 -19.15 -6.31 -19.10
N VAL A 86 -19.02 -5.00 -18.91
CA VAL A 86 -20.01 -3.99 -19.29
C VAL A 86 -19.38 -2.91 -20.15
N ARG A 87 -20.13 -2.42 -21.14
CA ARG A 87 -19.88 -1.12 -21.77
C ARG A 87 -21.17 -0.31 -21.83
N ALA A 88 -21.05 1.01 -21.86
CA ALA A 88 -22.17 1.92 -21.99
C ALA A 88 -22.12 2.70 -23.30
N ALA A 89 -23.26 3.27 -23.70
CA ALA A 89 -23.33 4.22 -24.81
C ALA A 89 -24.17 5.45 -24.46
N ASP A 90 -23.75 6.57 -25.06
CA ASP A 90 -24.40 7.87 -24.95
C ASP A 90 -25.77 7.91 -25.68
N GLU A 91 -26.42 9.07 -25.64
CA GLU A 91 -27.70 9.30 -26.34
C GLU A 91 -27.55 9.11 -27.86
N ALA A 92 -26.41 9.52 -28.44
CA ALA A 92 -26.10 9.37 -29.86
C ALA A 92 -25.80 7.90 -30.28
N GLY A 93 -25.61 7.00 -29.32
CA GLY A 93 -25.27 5.59 -29.56
C GLY A 93 -23.76 5.32 -29.68
N THR A 94 -22.90 6.26 -29.30
CA THR A 94 -21.45 6.08 -29.24
C THR A 94 -21.10 5.15 -28.09
N TRP A 95 -20.48 4.01 -28.38
CA TRP A 95 -20.05 3.05 -27.36
C TRP A 95 -18.72 3.43 -26.73
N GLY A 96 -18.66 3.38 -25.40
CA GLY A 96 -17.42 3.43 -24.63
C GLY A 96 -16.63 2.13 -24.65
N GLU A 97 -15.57 2.10 -23.85
CA GLU A 97 -14.73 0.92 -23.61
C GLU A 97 -15.46 -0.16 -22.78
N TRP A 98 -14.92 -1.38 -22.80
CA TRP A 98 -15.40 -2.48 -21.96
C TRP A 98 -14.68 -2.46 -20.61
N TYR A 99 -15.45 -2.47 -19.53
CA TYR A 99 -15.00 -2.64 -18.17
C TYR A 99 -15.32 -4.07 -17.70
N GLU A 100 -14.40 -4.69 -16.98
CA GLU A 100 -14.59 -6.01 -16.37
C GLU A 100 -14.92 -5.82 -14.89
N LEU A 101 -15.93 -6.55 -14.41
CA LEU A 101 -16.45 -6.49 -13.06
C LEU A 101 -16.44 -7.90 -12.46
N GLU A 102 -15.83 -8.03 -11.29
CA GLU A 102 -15.79 -9.27 -10.51
C GLU A 102 -16.94 -9.24 -9.48
N ARG A 103 -17.49 -10.41 -9.14
CA ARG A 103 -18.37 -10.59 -7.97
C ARG A 103 -17.58 -10.28 -6.71
N ASN A 104 -18.15 -9.51 -5.79
CA ASN A 104 -17.55 -9.26 -4.48
C ASN A 104 -17.47 -10.56 -3.67
N SER A 105 -16.28 -10.84 -3.14
CA SER A 105 -16.05 -12.06 -2.37
C SER A 105 -16.67 -11.98 -0.97
N VAL A 106 -16.59 -13.10 -0.24
CA VAL A 106 -16.99 -13.15 1.18
C VAL A 106 -16.14 -12.25 2.09
N GLU A 107 -15.03 -11.71 1.57
CA GLU A 107 -14.09 -10.86 2.29
C GLU A 107 -14.22 -9.38 1.88
N ASP A 108 -14.96 -9.07 0.81
CA ASP A 108 -15.25 -7.72 0.33
C ASP A 108 -16.54 -7.17 0.99
N GLY A 109 -16.46 -6.89 2.30
CA GLY A 109 -17.61 -6.37 3.04
C GLY A 109 -17.44 -6.21 4.57
N PRO A 110 -18.57 -6.05 5.30
CA PRO A 110 -18.61 -5.92 6.75
C PRO A 110 -18.07 -7.15 7.49
N ASP A 111 -17.68 -6.99 8.75
CA ASP A 111 -17.25 -8.12 9.58
C ASP A 111 -18.43 -9.05 9.91
N ALA A 112 -18.24 -10.35 9.69
CA ALA A 112 -19.25 -11.37 9.94
C ALA A 112 -19.75 -11.34 11.40
N GLY A 113 -21.07 -11.32 11.59
CA GLY A 113 -21.72 -11.21 12.91
C GLY A 113 -21.88 -9.78 13.44
N SER A 114 -21.41 -8.76 12.73
CA SER A 114 -21.79 -7.36 12.99
C SER A 114 -23.28 -7.11 12.70
N GLU A 115 -23.83 -6.02 13.24
CA GLU A 115 -25.21 -5.59 12.91
C GLU A 115 -25.37 -5.26 11.42
N GLU A 116 -24.32 -4.67 10.82
CA GLU A 116 -24.28 -4.33 9.40
C GLU A 116 -24.30 -5.57 8.50
N ALA A 117 -23.57 -6.63 8.87
CA ALA A 117 -23.56 -7.90 8.13
C ALA A 117 -24.94 -8.61 8.05
N LYS A 118 -25.95 -8.17 8.82
CA LYS A 118 -27.33 -8.70 8.70
C LYS A 118 -28.09 -8.15 7.48
N GLY A 119 -27.68 -6.99 6.97
CA GLY A 119 -28.24 -6.37 5.77
C GLY A 119 -27.40 -6.58 4.52
N ASP A 120 -26.22 -7.20 4.67
CA ASP A 120 -25.23 -7.34 3.61
C ASP A 120 -25.69 -8.24 2.46
N ARG A 121 -25.57 -7.69 1.26
CA ARG A 121 -25.85 -8.32 -0.04
C ARG A 121 -24.67 -8.22 -1.00
N SER A 122 -23.49 -7.77 -0.54
CA SER A 122 -22.35 -7.51 -1.44
C SER A 122 -21.96 -8.74 -2.26
N ARG A 123 -22.01 -9.93 -1.66
CA ARG A 123 -21.74 -11.24 -2.29
C ARG A 123 -22.57 -11.52 -3.55
N ASP A 124 -23.75 -10.92 -3.68
CA ASP A 124 -24.59 -11.06 -4.86
C ASP A 124 -24.23 -10.04 -5.96
N ASN A 125 -23.39 -9.06 -5.65
CA ASN A 125 -23.13 -7.86 -6.42
C ASN A 125 -21.66 -7.72 -6.88
N THR A 126 -21.44 -6.84 -7.86
CA THR A 126 -20.11 -6.31 -8.24
C THR A 126 -19.84 -4.96 -7.59
N GLU A 127 -18.61 -4.46 -7.61
CA GLU A 127 -18.39 -3.02 -7.46
C GLU A 127 -18.97 -2.21 -8.64
N PRO A 128 -19.36 -0.93 -8.45
CA PRO A 128 -19.90 -0.09 -9.52
C PRO A 128 -18.81 0.64 -10.31
N VAL A 129 -18.92 0.67 -11.63
CA VAL A 129 -17.97 1.35 -12.53
C VAL A 129 -18.53 2.64 -13.13
N PHE A 130 -17.69 3.67 -13.17
CA PHE A 130 -17.97 4.90 -13.92
C PHE A 130 -17.76 4.70 -15.42
N VAL A 131 -18.77 5.05 -16.22
CA VAL A 131 -18.81 4.78 -17.67
C VAL A 131 -18.91 6.04 -18.54
N GLY A 132 -18.92 7.23 -17.94
CA GLY A 132 -19.27 8.48 -18.62
C GLY A 132 -20.78 8.66 -18.80
N GLU A 133 -21.20 9.75 -19.45
CA GLU A 133 -22.62 10.06 -19.66
C GLU A 133 -23.26 9.02 -20.62
N ALA A 134 -24.25 8.26 -20.13
CA ALA A 134 -24.82 7.12 -20.83
C ALA A 134 -26.36 7.04 -20.73
N THR A 135 -26.98 6.39 -21.72
CA THR A 135 -28.43 6.11 -21.73
C THR A 135 -28.75 4.62 -21.93
N ARG A 136 -27.75 3.80 -22.28
CA ARG A 136 -27.88 2.36 -22.50
C ARG A 136 -26.58 1.65 -22.16
N PHE A 137 -26.65 0.35 -21.86
CA PHE A 137 -25.49 -0.50 -21.65
C PHE A 137 -25.61 -1.82 -22.42
N GLN A 138 -24.50 -2.56 -22.47
CA GLN A 138 -24.43 -3.91 -23.01
C GLN A 138 -23.46 -4.71 -22.14
N VAL A 139 -23.84 -5.95 -21.84
CA VAL A 139 -23.05 -6.89 -21.03
C VAL A 139 -22.53 -8.07 -21.84
N GLU A 140 -21.40 -8.62 -21.39
CA GLU A 140 -20.84 -9.92 -21.75
C GLU A 140 -20.59 -10.76 -20.48
N VAL A 141 -20.83 -12.07 -20.57
CA VAL A 141 -20.46 -13.07 -19.55
C VAL A 141 -19.62 -14.15 -20.23
N PRO A 142 -18.54 -14.69 -19.61
CA PRO A 142 -17.77 -15.79 -20.19
C PRO A 142 -18.64 -17.03 -20.47
N ALA A 143 -18.36 -17.73 -21.57
CA ALA A 143 -19.20 -18.87 -21.99
C ALA A 143 -19.00 -20.15 -21.16
N ASP A 144 -17.97 -20.19 -20.32
CA ASP A 144 -17.71 -21.25 -19.34
C ASP A 144 -18.38 -20.99 -17.97
N GLU A 145 -18.82 -19.76 -17.69
CA GLU A 145 -19.63 -19.39 -16.51
C GLU A 145 -21.15 -19.56 -16.75
N VAL A 146 -21.58 -19.98 -17.94
CA VAL A 146 -22.99 -20.10 -18.33
C VAL A 146 -23.32 -21.53 -18.76
N GLU A 147 -24.34 -22.14 -18.15
CA GLU A 147 -24.82 -23.45 -18.62
C GLU A 147 -25.33 -23.37 -20.07
N ALA A 148 -24.93 -24.34 -20.90
CA ALA A 148 -25.18 -24.32 -22.33
C ALA A 148 -26.69 -24.27 -22.68
N GLY A 149 -27.17 -23.08 -23.05
CA GLY A 149 -28.57 -22.81 -23.39
C GLY A 149 -29.42 -22.22 -22.26
N GLY A 150 -28.83 -21.83 -21.13
CA GLY A 150 -29.49 -21.09 -20.07
C GLY A 150 -29.62 -19.59 -20.37
N ASP A 151 -30.76 -18.99 -19.99
CA ASP A 151 -30.89 -17.53 -19.87
C ASP A 151 -30.19 -17.08 -18.57
N VAL A 152 -29.41 -16.00 -18.60
CA VAL A 152 -28.69 -15.44 -17.43
C VAL A 152 -29.36 -14.15 -16.99
N GLU A 153 -29.79 -14.08 -15.73
CA GLU A 153 -30.48 -12.90 -15.17
C GLU A 153 -29.51 -12.04 -14.34
N VAL A 154 -29.18 -10.83 -14.82
CA VAL A 154 -28.23 -9.89 -14.19
C VAL A 154 -28.88 -8.53 -13.90
N ALA A 155 -29.25 -8.27 -12.64
CA ALA A 155 -29.97 -7.04 -12.31
C ALA A 155 -29.00 -5.84 -12.24
N ALA A 156 -29.20 -4.84 -13.10
CA ALA A 156 -28.37 -3.64 -13.14
C ALA A 156 -28.86 -2.58 -12.14
N THR A 157 -27.94 -1.96 -11.41
CA THR A 157 -28.18 -0.70 -10.71
C THR A 157 -27.48 0.42 -11.46
N VAL A 158 -28.25 1.37 -12.00
CA VAL A 158 -27.73 2.56 -12.69
C VAL A 158 -27.79 3.77 -11.77
N LEU A 159 -26.79 4.65 -11.86
CA LEU A 159 -26.57 5.78 -10.97
C LEU A 159 -26.35 7.08 -11.76
N ASP A 160 -27.15 8.10 -11.49
CA ASP A 160 -26.99 9.44 -12.06
C ASP A 160 -26.17 10.35 -11.13
N THR A 161 -24.85 10.18 -11.14
CA THR A 161 -23.95 10.97 -10.27
C THR A 161 -23.73 12.41 -10.75
N GLU A 162 -24.06 12.71 -12.01
CA GLU A 162 -23.88 14.00 -12.69
C GLU A 162 -25.20 14.74 -12.94
N GLY A 163 -26.34 14.27 -12.41
CA GLY A 163 -27.65 14.94 -12.49
C GLY A 163 -28.24 15.09 -13.90
N LEU A 164 -27.87 14.20 -14.82
CA LEU A 164 -28.33 14.13 -16.21
C LEU A 164 -29.86 14.04 -16.36
N SER A 165 -30.55 13.52 -15.34
CA SER A 165 -32.00 13.38 -15.26
C SER A 165 -32.78 14.70 -15.08
N GLY A 166 -32.10 15.86 -14.96
CA GLY A 166 -32.73 17.18 -14.98
C GLY A 166 -32.77 17.92 -13.64
N GLY A 167 -32.03 17.43 -12.63
CA GLY A 167 -31.70 18.23 -11.44
C GLY A 167 -30.73 19.38 -11.79
N PRO A 168 -30.67 20.48 -11.02
CA PRO A 168 -29.77 21.60 -11.30
C PRO A 168 -28.30 21.25 -10.98
N VAL A 169 -27.53 20.87 -11.99
CA VAL A 169 -26.12 20.47 -11.86
C VAL A 169 -25.19 21.66 -12.13
N SER A 170 -24.69 22.29 -11.07
CA SER A 170 -23.72 23.38 -11.19
C SER A 170 -22.28 22.86 -11.04
N ARG A 171 -21.67 22.42 -12.16
CA ARG A 171 -20.25 22.04 -12.21
C ARG A 171 -19.36 23.24 -11.83
N LYS A 172 -18.54 23.10 -10.78
CA LYS A 172 -17.51 24.10 -10.43
C LYS A 172 -16.22 23.41 -9.98
N ALA A 173 -15.18 23.54 -10.80
CA ALA A 173 -13.87 22.93 -10.57
C ALA A 173 -13.21 23.40 -9.27
N VAL A 174 -12.69 22.45 -8.48
CA VAL A 174 -11.85 22.74 -7.31
C VAL A 174 -10.39 22.81 -7.75
N THR A 175 -9.80 24.00 -7.67
CA THR A 175 -8.35 24.20 -7.88
C THR A 175 -7.68 24.42 -6.52
N VAL A 176 -6.77 23.51 -6.13
CA VAL A 176 -5.92 23.67 -4.94
C VAL A 176 -4.54 24.14 -5.38
N ALA A 177 -4.05 25.25 -4.82
CA ALA A 177 -2.74 25.81 -5.15
C ALA A 177 -2.02 26.34 -3.88
N GLY A 178 -0.69 26.26 -3.86
CA GLY A 178 0.18 26.96 -2.90
C GLY A 178 0.69 26.14 -1.70
N PRO A 179 1.98 26.26 -1.31
CA PRO A 179 2.64 25.41 -0.31
C PRO A 179 2.77 26.03 1.10
N VAL A 180 3.09 25.18 2.09
CA VAL A 180 4.23 25.23 3.07
C VAL A 180 3.95 24.16 4.15
N ALA A 181 5.00 23.56 4.73
CA ALA A 181 4.93 22.48 5.73
C ALA A 181 5.38 22.95 7.14
N ASP A 182 4.88 22.29 8.20
CA ASP A 182 5.69 21.59 9.21
C ASP A 182 4.79 21.00 10.33
N ALA A 183 5.23 19.86 10.89
CA ALA A 183 4.40 18.84 11.58
C ALA A 183 3.32 18.21 10.67
N ALA A 184 2.87 16.97 10.97
CA ALA A 184 1.78 16.34 10.21
C ALA A 184 0.42 16.94 10.57
N THR A 185 0.17 18.16 10.10
CA THR A 185 -1.17 18.65 9.84
C THR A 185 -1.93 17.61 9.04
N ALA A 186 -3.21 17.37 9.40
CA ALA A 186 -4.08 16.47 8.65
C ALA A 186 -4.00 16.77 7.14
N PRO A 187 -3.94 15.75 6.28
CA PRO A 187 -3.86 15.96 4.84
C PRO A 187 -5.06 16.80 4.39
N LYS A 188 -4.89 17.64 3.36
CA LYS A 188 -6.05 18.35 2.79
C LYS A 188 -6.99 17.32 2.17
N TYR A 189 -8.23 17.25 2.66
CA TYR A 189 -9.25 16.32 2.18
C TYR A 189 -10.58 17.04 1.86
N VAL A 190 -11.36 16.43 0.97
CA VAL A 190 -12.74 16.79 0.66
C VAL A 190 -13.63 16.12 1.71
N THR A 191 -14.30 16.91 2.54
CA THR A 191 -15.21 16.40 3.60
C THR A 191 -16.46 15.75 3.01
N ARG A 192 -17.16 14.94 3.81
CA ARG A 192 -18.47 14.36 3.42
C ARG A 192 -19.49 15.39 2.93
N SER A 193 -19.56 16.55 3.58
CA SER A 193 -20.43 17.65 3.14
C SER A 193 -20.04 18.23 1.78
N GLN A 194 -18.74 18.18 1.42
CA GLN A 194 -18.24 18.78 0.18
C GLN A 194 -18.45 17.89 -1.06
N TRP A 195 -18.58 16.57 -0.90
CA TRP A 195 -18.99 15.67 -1.99
C TRP A 195 -20.48 15.27 -1.94
N ASN A 196 -21.24 15.88 -1.02
CA ASN A 196 -22.67 15.63 -0.79
C ASN A 196 -22.96 14.15 -0.43
N ALA A 197 -22.32 13.67 0.63
CA ALA A 197 -22.56 12.37 1.22
C ALA A 197 -23.97 12.23 1.81
N ALA A 198 -24.59 11.08 1.61
CA ALA A 198 -25.72 10.62 2.41
C ALA A 198 -25.28 10.35 3.86
N SER A 199 -26.19 10.43 4.83
CA SER A 199 -25.91 10.07 6.23
C SER A 199 -25.64 8.57 6.39
N TYR A 200 -24.83 8.22 7.39
CA TYR A 200 -24.66 6.84 7.87
C TYR A 200 -26.00 6.23 8.34
N ARG A 201 -26.28 4.97 7.98
CA ARG A 201 -27.48 4.24 8.39
C ARG A 201 -27.21 3.46 9.67
N GLY A 202 -27.82 3.87 10.78
CA GLY A 202 -27.61 3.27 12.10
C GLY A 202 -26.61 4.05 12.93
N GLU A 203 -25.82 3.35 13.76
CA GLU A 203 -24.89 3.96 14.71
C GLU A 203 -23.43 3.70 14.29
N VAL A 204 -22.66 4.78 14.06
CA VAL A 204 -21.24 4.67 13.71
C VAL A 204 -20.46 3.97 14.82
N LYS A 205 -19.75 2.89 14.47
CA LYS A 205 -18.92 2.12 15.39
C LYS A 205 -17.45 2.48 15.27
N TYR A 206 -16.78 2.48 16.42
CA TYR A 206 -15.38 2.90 16.57
C TYR A 206 -14.56 1.82 17.27
N TYR A 207 -13.26 1.85 17.01
CA TYR A 207 -12.24 1.10 17.73
C TYR A 207 -11.08 2.05 18.04
N ASP A 208 -10.66 2.12 19.30
CA ASP A 208 -9.79 3.22 19.77
C ASP A 208 -8.38 3.18 19.14
N ASN A 209 -7.88 1.99 18.83
CA ASN A 209 -6.53 1.76 18.33
C ASN A 209 -6.54 1.20 16.90
N VAL A 210 -6.32 2.05 15.90
CA VAL A 210 -5.98 1.60 14.55
C VAL A 210 -4.50 1.30 14.48
N ASP A 211 -4.10 0.11 14.03
CA ASP A 211 -2.71 -0.23 13.70
C ASP A 211 -2.54 -1.02 12.40
N LEU A 212 -3.62 -1.15 11.63
CA LEU A 212 -3.61 -1.71 10.30
C LEU A 212 -4.21 -0.69 9.30
N VAL A 213 -3.56 -0.53 8.15
CA VAL A 213 -4.13 0.09 6.96
C VAL A 213 -4.25 -0.96 5.88
N VAL A 214 -5.46 -1.15 5.35
CA VAL A 214 -5.70 -1.98 4.17
C VAL A 214 -5.83 -1.05 2.96
N VAL A 215 -4.93 -1.23 2.01
CA VAL A 215 -4.86 -0.46 0.75
C VAL A 215 -5.68 -1.19 -0.31
N HIS A 216 -6.62 -0.46 -0.89
CA HIS A 216 -7.54 -0.91 -1.92
C HIS A 216 -7.36 -0.14 -3.22
N HIS A 217 -7.94 -0.67 -4.29
CA HIS A 217 -8.45 0.13 -5.39
C HIS A 217 -9.97 -0.01 -5.48
N THR A 218 -10.64 0.81 -6.28
CA THR A 218 -12.10 0.70 -6.48
C THR A 218 -12.49 -0.18 -7.67
N ALA A 219 -11.52 -0.78 -8.37
CA ALA A 219 -11.67 -1.53 -9.62
C ALA A 219 -12.39 -0.78 -10.79
N GLY A 220 -12.73 0.50 -10.60
CA GLY A 220 -13.50 1.31 -11.54
C GLY A 220 -12.69 1.94 -12.67
N SER A 221 -13.31 2.81 -13.46
CA SER A 221 -12.66 3.44 -14.62
C SER A 221 -11.51 4.38 -14.20
N ASN A 222 -10.47 4.45 -15.04
CA ASN A 222 -9.37 5.41 -14.93
C ASN A 222 -9.60 6.71 -15.74
N ASN A 223 -10.70 6.78 -16.50
CA ASN A 223 -10.93 7.79 -17.54
C ASN A 223 -11.72 9.02 -17.06
N TYR A 224 -12.00 9.13 -15.75
CA TYR A 224 -12.73 10.26 -15.17
C TYR A 224 -11.88 11.53 -15.06
N THR A 225 -12.53 12.70 -15.09
CA THR A 225 -11.93 14.01 -14.82
C THR A 225 -11.96 14.36 -13.32
N ARG A 226 -11.16 15.35 -12.89
CA ARG A 226 -11.12 15.76 -11.47
C ARG A 226 -12.48 16.22 -10.96
N ASP A 227 -13.27 16.89 -11.80
CA ASP A 227 -14.57 17.44 -11.41
C ASP A 227 -15.64 16.34 -11.26
N GLN A 228 -15.46 15.18 -11.89
CA GLN A 228 -16.33 14.01 -11.78
C GLN A 228 -16.00 13.11 -10.56
N ALA A 229 -14.79 13.20 -10.02
CA ALA A 229 -14.36 12.34 -8.90
C ALA A 229 -15.27 12.44 -7.64
N PRO A 230 -15.76 13.62 -7.21
CA PRO A 230 -16.76 13.70 -6.13
C PRO A 230 -18.08 12.99 -6.45
N GLY A 231 -18.51 13.01 -7.73
CA GLY A 231 -19.67 12.25 -8.20
C GLY A 231 -19.47 10.74 -8.08
N ILE A 232 -18.27 10.26 -8.41
CA ILE A 232 -17.91 8.84 -8.31
C ILE A 232 -17.88 8.37 -6.84
N VAL A 233 -17.32 9.17 -5.92
CA VAL A 233 -17.38 8.84 -4.46
C VAL A 233 -18.83 8.72 -3.98
N ARG A 234 -19.70 9.66 -4.39
CA ARG A 234 -21.13 9.64 -4.08
C ARG A 234 -21.85 8.43 -4.69
N GLY A 235 -21.52 8.05 -5.92
CA GLY A 235 -22.07 6.87 -6.59
C GLY A 235 -21.69 5.57 -5.89
N MET A 236 -20.42 5.41 -5.51
CA MET A 236 -19.97 4.28 -4.69
C MET A 236 -20.73 4.24 -3.36
N GLN A 237 -20.82 5.36 -2.63
CA GLN A 237 -21.57 5.39 -1.36
C GLN A 237 -23.01 4.88 -1.52
N ARG A 238 -23.73 5.37 -2.54
CA ARG A 238 -25.11 4.94 -2.82
C ARG A 238 -25.19 3.47 -3.18
N TYR A 239 -24.29 2.96 -4.01
CA TYR A 239 -24.26 1.54 -4.34
C TYR A 239 -24.03 0.65 -3.10
N HIS A 240 -23.09 1.03 -2.23
CA HIS A 240 -22.82 0.29 -1.00
C HIS A 240 -24.04 0.32 -0.07
N GLN A 241 -24.69 1.47 0.08
CA GLN A 241 -25.87 1.62 0.94
C GLN A 241 -27.13 0.92 0.40
N ASP A 242 -27.42 1.09 -0.90
CA ASP A 242 -28.70 0.73 -1.50
C ASP A 242 -28.66 -0.67 -2.13
N SER A 243 -27.58 -1.02 -2.83
CA SER A 243 -27.40 -2.36 -3.42
C SER A 243 -26.83 -3.34 -2.39
N ASN A 244 -25.65 -3.06 -1.83
CA ASN A 244 -25.00 -3.96 -0.87
C ASN A 244 -25.67 -3.95 0.52
N GLY A 245 -26.52 -2.96 0.83
CA GLY A 245 -27.23 -2.88 2.11
C GLY A 245 -26.37 -2.41 3.29
N TRP A 246 -25.18 -1.86 3.01
CA TRP A 246 -24.25 -1.37 4.03
C TRP A 246 -24.74 -0.07 4.66
N SER A 247 -24.11 0.31 5.75
CA SER A 247 -24.46 1.50 6.52
C SER A 247 -24.00 2.78 5.83
N ASP A 248 -22.92 2.71 5.06
CA ASP A 248 -22.23 3.82 4.41
C ASP A 248 -21.21 3.29 3.38
N LEU A 249 -20.43 4.16 2.75
CA LEU A 249 -19.24 3.77 1.97
C LEU A 249 -18.31 2.90 2.84
N GLY A 250 -17.84 1.77 2.30
CA GLY A 250 -17.08 0.78 3.08
C GLY A 250 -15.65 1.22 3.43
N TYR A 251 -15.05 2.09 2.61
CA TYR A 251 -13.70 2.64 2.82
C TYR A 251 -13.75 3.86 3.75
N ASN A 252 -12.80 3.97 4.67
CA ASN A 252 -12.67 5.16 5.51
C ASN A 252 -12.19 6.38 4.73
N MET A 253 -11.32 6.16 3.75
CA MET A 253 -10.72 7.21 2.92
C MET A 253 -10.70 6.77 1.45
N VAL A 254 -10.95 7.70 0.52
CA VAL A 254 -10.76 7.48 -0.92
C VAL A 254 -9.71 8.46 -1.44
N VAL A 255 -8.87 8.02 -2.36
CA VAL A 255 -7.84 8.82 -3.03
C VAL A 255 -8.10 8.79 -4.54
N ASP A 256 -8.29 9.93 -5.19
CA ASP A 256 -8.40 9.95 -6.65
C ASP A 256 -7.03 9.93 -7.36
N ARG A 257 -7.05 9.66 -8.66
CA ARG A 257 -5.87 9.61 -9.53
C ARG A 257 -5.12 10.95 -9.65
N PHE A 258 -5.68 12.04 -9.13
CA PHE A 258 -5.06 13.36 -9.10
C PHE A 258 -4.42 13.68 -7.73
N GLY A 259 -4.51 12.77 -6.76
CA GLY A 259 -4.02 12.95 -5.40
C GLY A 259 -4.99 13.67 -4.46
N THR A 260 -6.26 13.83 -4.85
CA THR A 260 -7.29 14.38 -3.94
C THR A 260 -7.72 13.30 -2.96
N ILE A 261 -7.70 13.62 -1.66
CA ILE A 261 -8.20 12.75 -0.59
C ILE A 261 -9.64 13.12 -0.29
N TYR A 262 -10.50 12.12 -0.10
CA TYR A 262 -11.90 12.26 0.29
C TYR A 262 -12.14 11.57 1.62
N GLU A 263 -12.88 12.22 2.51
CA GLU A 263 -13.47 11.58 3.67
C GLU A 263 -14.52 10.57 3.20
N GLY A 264 -14.26 9.28 3.39
CA GLY A 264 -15.18 8.21 3.06
C GLY A 264 -16.20 8.02 4.17
N ARG A 265 -16.08 6.91 4.90
CA ARG A 265 -16.99 6.50 5.97
C ARG A 265 -17.16 7.54 7.09
N GLU A 266 -18.40 7.76 7.53
CA GLU A 266 -18.78 8.71 8.57
C GLU A 266 -18.15 8.40 9.95
N GLY A 267 -17.95 9.44 10.75
CA GLY A 267 -17.34 9.36 12.09
C GLY A 267 -16.00 10.08 12.22
N GLY A 268 -15.44 10.53 11.09
CA GLY A 268 -14.26 11.37 10.99
C GLY A 268 -12.97 10.59 10.79
N LEU A 269 -12.18 10.99 9.78
CA LEU A 269 -10.89 10.36 9.42
C LEU A 269 -9.91 10.24 10.59
N GLY A 270 -10.00 11.16 11.58
CA GLY A 270 -9.14 11.20 12.75
C GLY A 270 -9.43 10.12 13.81
N ARG A 271 -10.48 9.30 13.63
CA ARG A 271 -10.90 8.26 14.59
C ARG A 271 -10.84 6.88 13.95
N GLY A 272 -10.78 5.82 14.76
CA GLY A 272 -10.82 4.44 14.26
C GLY A 272 -12.25 4.01 13.92
N VAL A 273 -12.87 4.66 12.93
CA VAL A 273 -14.16 4.22 12.39
C VAL A 273 -13.99 2.81 11.81
N ILE A 274 -14.80 1.86 12.25
CA ILE A 274 -14.73 0.48 11.73
C ILE A 274 -15.20 0.48 10.26
N GLY A 275 -14.44 -0.14 9.37
CA GLY A 275 -14.75 -0.22 7.93
C GLY A 275 -15.78 -1.28 7.53
N ALA A 276 -16.05 -1.38 6.23
CA ALA A 276 -16.74 -2.51 5.60
C ALA A 276 -16.04 -2.87 4.28
N HIS A 277 -14.70 -2.88 4.31
CA HIS A 277 -13.83 -3.01 3.15
C HIS A 277 -13.02 -4.32 3.12
N ALA A 278 -12.84 -4.99 4.27
CA ALA A 278 -12.05 -6.22 4.39
C ALA A 278 -12.56 -7.06 5.57
N SER A 279 -13.43 -8.02 5.32
CA SER A 279 -14.11 -8.80 6.37
C SER A 279 -13.12 -9.59 7.23
N SER A 280 -13.37 -9.62 8.54
CA SER A 280 -12.46 -10.07 9.61
C SER A 280 -11.23 -9.18 9.85
N TYR A 281 -11.12 -8.06 9.14
CA TYR A 281 -10.05 -7.07 9.30
C TYR A 281 -10.59 -5.64 9.47
N ASN A 282 -11.90 -5.38 9.41
CA ASN A 282 -12.43 -4.02 9.54
C ASN A 282 -12.25 -3.46 10.96
N VAL A 283 -12.39 -4.30 12.00
CA VAL A 283 -12.00 -3.93 13.38
C VAL A 283 -10.48 -3.77 13.49
N GLY A 284 -10.02 -2.65 14.06
CA GLY A 284 -8.60 -2.36 14.26
C GLY A 284 -7.87 -1.81 13.04
N SER A 285 -8.54 -1.68 11.88
CA SER A 285 -7.94 -1.17 10.66
C SER A 285 -8.58 0.11 10.12
N PHE A 286 -8.00 0.61 9.04
CA PHE A 286 -8.47 1.76 8.27
C PHE A 286 -8.28 1.50 6.78
N GLY A 287 -9.38 1.42 6.03
CA GLY A 287 -9.36 1.17 4.59
C GLY A 287 -9.17 2.44 3.79
N ILE A 288 -8.14 2.46 2.93
CA ILE A 288 -7.90 3.54 1.98
C ILE A 288 -7.98 2.97 0.56
N SER A 289 -8.91 3.46 -0.25
CA SER A 289 -9.10 3.00 -1.63
C SER A 289 -8.66 4.03 -2.67
N VAL A 290 -7.84 3.61 -3.62
CA VAL A 290 -7.44 4.46 -4.76
C VAL A 290 -8.46 4.28 -5.90
N MET A 291 -9.11 5.36 -6.30
CA MET A 291 -10.18 5.35 -7.29
C MET A 291 -9.66 5.07 -8.69
N GLY A 292 -10.04 3.91 -9.24
CA GLY A 292 -9.59 3.40 -10.53
C GLY A 292 -9.33 1.89 -10.53
N ASN A 293 -8.91 1.37 -11.67
CA ASN A 293 -8.52 -0.03 -11.86
C ASN A 293 -7.02 -0.09 -12.11
N PHE A 294 -6.30 -0.72 -11.18
CA PHE A 294 -4.84 -0.82 -11.22
C PHE A 294 -4.35 -2.26 -11.37
N THR A 295 -5.20 -3.19 -11.84
CA THR A 295 -4.81 -4.60 -12.05
C THR A 295 -3.69 -4.73 -13.08
N ASN A 296 -3.75 -3.94 -14.15
CA ASN A 296 -2.79 -3.98 -15.27
C ASN A 296 -2.09 -2.63 -15.55
N VAL A 297 -2.39 -1.57 -14.78
CA VAL A 297 -1.84 -0.22 -14.95
C VAL A 297 -1.37 0.30 -13.60
N ASP A 298 -0.20 0.93 -13.53
CA ASP A 298 0.34 1.51 -12.28
C ASP A 298 -0.44 2.79 -11.91
N ALA A 299 -0.67 3.03 -10.61
CA ALA A 299 -1.33 4.26 -10.17
C ALA A 299 -0.41 5.48 -10.40
N PRO A 300 -0.97 6.68 -10.68
CA PRO A 300 -0.15 7.87 -10.86
C PRO A 300 0.50 8.31 -9.54
N GLN A 301 1.70 8.88 -9.64
CA GLN A 301 2.52 9.32 -8.50
C GLN A 301 1.76 10.21 -7.50
N ALA A 302 0.85 11.07 -7.96
CA ALA A 302 0.03 11.92 -7.09
C ALA A 302 -0.90 11.11 -6.16
N ALA A 303 -1.46 9.99 -6.64
CA ALA A 303 -2.26 9.09 -5.82
C ALA A 303 -1.39 8.35 -4.79
N TYR A 304 -0.19 7.92 -5.18
CA TYR A 304 0.78 7.33 -4.25
C TYR A 304 1.22 8.29 -3.14
N GLU A 305 1.47 9.55 -3.48
CA GLU A 305 1.83 10.58 -2.51
C GLU A 305 0.69 10.91 -1.55
N ALA A 306 -0.53 11.02 -2.06
CA ALA A 306 -1.73 11.21 -1.25
C ALA A 306 -2.01 10.02 -0.31
N LEU A 307 -1.87 8.79 -0.81
CA LEU A 307 -1.98 7.56 -0.02
C LEU A 307 -0.95 7.54 1.12
N ALA A 308 0.34 7.79 0.82
CA ALA A 308 1.38 7.85 1.84
C ALA A 308 1.15 8.99 2.85
N ASN A 309 0.63 10.15 2.44
CA ASN A 309 0.26 11.24 3.35
C ASN A 309 -0.90 10.87 4.28
N GLY A 310 -1.93 10.20 3.76
CA GLY A 310 -3.06 9.71 4.56
C GLY A 310 -2.62 8.69 5.60
N ILE A 311 -1.74 7.75 5.22
CA ILE A 311 -1.16 6.74 6.10
C ILE A 311 -0.26 7.39 7.16
N ALA A 312 0.65 8.29 6.77
CA ALA A 312 1.56 8.98 7.69
C ALA A 312 0.81 9.71 8.80
N TRP A 313 -0.24 10.45 8.44
CA TRP A 313 -1.08 11.13 9.40
C TRP A 313 -1.88 10.15 10.27
N LYS A 314 -2.40 9.06 9.70
CA LYS A 314 -3.14 8.03 10.46
C LYS A 314 -2.24 7.30 11.47
N ALA A 315 -0.99 7.03 11.07
CA ALA A 315 0.06 6.48 11.91
C ALA A 315 0.40 7.42 13.07
N ALA A 316 0.59 8.71 12.79
CA ALA A 316 0.90 9.71 13.81
C ALA A 316 -0.18 9.87 14.89
N ILE A 317 -1.48 9.78 14.53
CA ILE A 317 -2.58 9.96 15.50
C ILE A 317 -2.98 8.69 16.25
N HIS A 318 -2.58 7.49 15.80
CA HIS A 318 -2.84 6.23 16.51
C HIS A 318 -1.57 5.52 17.03
N GLY A 319 -0.37 6.03 16.73
CA GLY A 319 0.90 5.54 17.27
C GLY A 319 1.37 4.20 16.72
N PHE A 320 1.09 3.89 15.45
CA PHE A 320 1.62 2.69 14.77
C PHE A 320 2.75 3.01 13.79
N ASP A 321 3.70 2.10 13.64
CA ASP A 321 4.79 2.21 12.65
C ASP A 321 4.32 1.70 11.28
N PRO A 322 4.32 2.50 10.20
CA PRO A 322 3.97 2.04 8.85
C PRO A 322 4.87 0.93 8.28
N LEU A 323 6.10 0.75 8.77
CA LEU A 323 7.01 -0.34 8.33
C LEU A 323 6.76 -1.66 9.09
N GLY A 324 6.12 -1.58 10.26
CA GLY A 324 5.95 -2.66 11.22
C GLY A 324 4.94 -3.74 10.85
N THR A 325 4.57 -4.52 11.86
CA THR A 325 3.59 -5.61 11.78
C THR A 325 2.58 -5.54 12.91
N THR A 326 1.40 -6.12 12.70
CA THR A 326 0.38 -6.32 13.74
C THR A 326 -0.29 -7.68 13.60
N SER A 327 -0.77 -8.23 14.71
CA SER A 327 -1.65 -9.39 14.78
C SER A 327 -2.99 -9.07 15.44
N ARG A 328 -3.31 -7.78 15.67
CA ARG A 328 -4.53 -7.33 16.37
C ARG A 328 -5.76 -7.28 15.45
N THR A 329 -5.92 -8.32 14.65
CA THR A 329 -7.00 -8.50 13.68
C THR A 329 -7.92 -9.64 14.14
N ALA A 330 -9.16 -9.74 13.65
CA ALA A 330 -10.06 -10.80 14.11
C ALA A 330 -9.56 -12.21 13.72
N LYS A 331 -8.73 -12.33 12.67
CA LYS A 331 -8.04 -13.59 12.30
C LYS A 331 -6.78 -13.87 13.12
N GLY A 332 -6.26 -12.92 13.90
CA GLY A 332 -5.03 -13.06 14.72
C GLY A 332 -3.74 -13.25 13.91
N ALA A 333 -3.80 -13.13 12.58
CA ALA A 333 -2.67 -13.36 11.68
C ALA A 333 -1.70 -12.17 11.71
N LEU A 334 -0.40 -12.46 11.70
CA LEU A 334 0.64 -11.43 11.61
C LEU A 334 0.69 -10.84 10.20
N VAL A 335 0.29 -9.58 10.06
CA VAL A 335 0.27 -8.82 8.80
C VAL A 335 1.15 -7.58 8.93
N ARG A 336 1.51 -6.95 7.80
CA ARG A 336 2.16 -5.62 7.82
C ARG A 336 1.13 -4.56 8.24
N THR A 337 1.55 -3.56 9.00
CA THR A 337 0.71 -2.43 9.46
C THR A 337 0.15 -1.61 8.29
N VAL A 338 0.79 -1.64 7.12
CA VAL A 338 0.20 -1.23 5.83
C VAL A 338 0.24 -2.43 4.89
N THR A 339 -0.88 -2.84 4.33
CA THR A 339 -0.98 -4.06 3.51
C THR A 339 -1.97 -3.87 2.36
N GLY A 340 -1.85 -4.62 1.26
CA GLY A 340 -2.86 -4.63 0.19
C GLY A 340 -4.03 -5.55 0.55
N HIS A 341 -5.21 -5.32 -0.03
CA HIS A 341 -6.37 -6.17 0.26
C HIS A 341 -6.11 -7.67 0.01
N LYS A 342 -5.45 -8.01 -1.12
CA LYS A 342 -5.01 -9.37 -1.46
C LYS A 342 -4.11 -10.08 -0.43
N ASP A 343 -3.50 -9.33 0.50
CA ASP A 343 -2.65 -9.89 1.55
C ASP A 343 -3.48 -10.36 2.76
N VAL A 344 -4.77 -9.97 2.83
CA VAL A 344 -5.70 -10.27 3.92
C VAL A 344 -7.01 -10.94 3.47
N GLY A 345 -7.33 -10.87 2.17
CA GLY A 345 -8.45 -11.58 1.53
C GLY A 345 -8.16 -12.05 0.09
N SER A 346 -9.04 -12.89 -0.45
CA SER A 346 -8.91 -13.56 -1.75
C SER A 346 -9.38 -12.67 -2.92
N THR A 347 -8.60 -11.64 -3.25
CA THR A 347 -8.95 -10.62 -4.25
C THR A 347 -7.76 -10.22 -5.13
N SER A 348 -8.02 -9.65 -6.32
CA SER A 348 -7.02 -9.01 -7.17
C SER A 348 -6.59 -7.62 -6.65
N CYS A 349 -7.42 -7.01 -5.80
CA CYS A 349 -7.24 -5.68 -5.21
C CYS A 349 -6.00 -5.59 -4.29
N PRO A 350 -5.17 -4.52 -4.33
CA PRO A 350 -5.30 -3.28 -5.10
C PRO A 350 -4.58 -3.30 -6.46
N GLY A 351 -4.36 -4.47 -7.06
CA GLY A 351 -3.58 -4.62 -8.28
C GLY A 351 -2.11 -4.24 -8.11
N LEU A 352 -1.53 -3.55 -9.10
CA LEU A 352 -0.11 -3.17 -9.16
C LEU A 352 0.33 -2.20 -8.04
N ILE A 353 -0.60 -1.54 -7.36
CA ILE A 353 -0.33 -0.78 -6.11
C ILE A 353 0.39 -1.66 -5.07
N SER A 354 0.10 -2.97 -5.08
CA SER A 354 0.82 -3.97 -4.27
C SER A 354 2.35 -3.90 -4.42
N ASN A 355 2.84 -3.64 -5.63
CA ASN A 355 4.26 -3.60 -5.95
C ASN A 355 4.94 -2.33 -5.38
N ARG A 356 4.14 -1.33 -4.99
CA ARG A 356 4.59 -0.08 -4.36
C ARG A 356 4.38 -0.05 -2.86
N LEU A 357 3.78 -1.08 -2.24
CA LEU A 357 3.53 -1.10 -0.79
C LEU A 357 4.78 -0.83 0.04
N TRP A 358 5.97 -1.28 -0.39
CA TRP A 358 7.21 -0.92 0.31
C TRP A 358 7.50 0.59 0.26
N TRP A 359 7.45 1.21 -0.93
CA TRP A 359 7.61 2.66 -1.08
C TRP A 359 6.54 3.44 -0.28
N ILE A 360 5.29 2.97 -0.28
CA ILE A 360 4.19 3.59 0.47
C ILE A 360 4.47 3.54 1.98
N ARG A 361 4.95 2.41 2.51
CA ARG A 361 5.35 2.24 3.92
C ARG A 361 6.50 3.18 4.28
N THR A 362 7.58 3.18 3.50
CA THR A 362 8.75 4.05 3.72
C THR A 362 8.35 5.52 3.68
N ALA A 363 7.65 5.95 2.62
CA ALA A 363 7.19 7.32 2.47
C ALA A 363 6.19 7.74 3.57
N ALA A 364 5.38 6.82 4.09
CA ALA A 364 4.50 7.11 5.22
C ALA A 364 5.26 7.22 6.55
N ALA A 365 6.24 6.36 6.78
CA ALA A 365 7.09 6.40 7.98
C ALA A 365 7.97 7.66 8.02
N GLU A 366 8.54 8.07 6.88
CA GLU A 366 9.31 9.33 6.74
C GLU A 366 8.48 10.59 7.01
N ARG A 367 7.15 10.53 6.81
CA ARG A 367 6.23 11.67 6.92
C ARG A 367 5.43 11.67 8.23
N ALA A 368 5.42 10.57 8.98
CA ALA A 368 4.80 10.50 10.30
C ALA A 368 5.73 11.17 11.32
N PRO A 369 5.34 12.29 11.97
CA PRO A 369 6.16 12.91 13.01
C PRO A 369 6.34 11.95 14.17
N SER A 370 7.52 12.03 14.82
CA SER A 370 7.87 11.32 16.04
C SER A 370 7.08 11.84 17.25
N MET A 371 5.78 11.55 17.27
CA MET A 371 4.93 11.69 18.46
C MET A 371 5.09 10.45 19.36
N PRO A 372 5.16 10.61 20.69
CA PRO A 372 5.22 9.48 21.60
C PRO A 372 3.91 8.67 21.53
N ALA A 373 4.02 7.37 21.29
CA ALA A 373 2.87 6.48 21.26
C ALA A 373 2.21 6.41 22.65
N THR A 374 0.97 6.90 22.77
CA THR A 374 0.17 6.85 24.01
C THR A 374 -0.68 5.59 24.14
N GLY A 375 -0.55 4.64 23.21
CA GLY A 375 -1.10 3.29 23.32
C GLY A 375 -0.08 2.30 23.89
N PRO A 376 -0.51 1.17 24.50
CA PRO A 376 0.41 0.10 24.85
C PRO A 376 1.14 -0.39 23.58
N GLY A 377 2.47 -0.29 23.60
CA GLY A 377 3.30 -0.41 22.40
C GLY A 377 3.20 -1.77 21.68
N PRO A 378 3.60 -1.82 20.40
CA PRO A 378 3.52 -3.04 19.59
C PRO A 378 4.36 -4.17 20.20
N VAL A 379 3.78 -5.39 20.22
CA VAL A 379 4.53 -6.61 20.50
C VAL A 379 5.41 -6.90 19.29
N ALA A 380 6.68 -6.53 19.36
CA ALA A 380 7.62 -6.67 18.25
C ALA A 380 7.91 -8.16 17.92
N SER A 381 7.36 -8.65 16.80
CA SER A 381 7.85 -9.87 16.14
C SER A 381 8.50 -9.49 14.80
N ASN A 382 9.76 -9.08 14.87
CA ASN A 382 10.51 -8.44 13.78
C ASN A 382 11.00 -9.41 12.68
N GLN A 383 10.37 -10.58 12.54
CA GLN A 383 10.91 -11.71 11.77
C GLN A 383 10.27 -11.83 10.39
N VAL A 384 10.92 -11.24 9.39
CA VAL A 384 10.47 -11.23 7.98
C VAL A 384 10.61 -12.60 7.29
N PHE A 385 11.55 -13.43 7.76
CA PHE A 385 11.79 -14.78 7.25
C PHE A 385 11.69 -15.81 8.36
N ALA A 386 10.88 -16.85 8.19
CA ALA A 386 10.65 -17.87 9.20
C ALA A 386 11.92 -18.66 9.59
N ASP A 387 12.91 -18.72 8.70
CA ASP A 387 14.19 -19.39 8.88
C ASP A 387 15.38 -18.46 9.14
N VAL A 388 15.13 -17.16 9.37
CA VAL A 388 16.16 -16.18 9.80
C VAL A 388 15.74 -15.58 11.15
N PRO A 389 16.13 -16.20 12.28
CA PRO A 389 15.89 -15.65 13.60
C PRO A 389 16.55 -14.27 13.79
N LEU A 390 16.00 -13.44 14.68
CA LEU A 390 16.57 -12.14 15.05
C LEU A 390 18.02 -12.23 15.57
N THR A 391 18.40 -13.39 16.11
CA THR A 391 19.74 -13.69 16.64
C THR A 391 20.72 -14.22 15.57
N ALA A 392 20.31 -14.35 14.30
CA ALA A 392 21.19 -14.83 13.25
C ALA A 392 22.29 -13.80 12.95
N ALA A 393 23.54 -14.25 12.85
CA ALA A 393 24.72 -13.38 12.66
C ALA A 393 24.73 -12.52 11.37
N HIS A 394 23.80 -12.78 10.46
CA HIS A 394 23.62 -12.03 9.20
C HIS A 394 22.21 -11.41 9.08
N HIS A 395 21.38 -11.44 10.14
CA HIS A 395 19.98 -11.03 10.14
C HIS A 395 19.74 -9.69 9.43
N ASP A 396 20.36 -8.61 9.89
CA ASP A 396 20.10 -7.26 9.38
C ASP A 396 20.52 -7.10 7.91
N ASN A 397 21.62 -7.74 7.52
CA ASN A 397 22.08 -7.71 6.11
C ASN A 397 21.14 -8.52 5.22
N VAL A 398 20.57 -9.62 5.71
CA VAL A 398 19.57 -10.43 5.02
C VAL A 398 18.26 -9.66 4.83
N LEU A 399 17.82 -8.89 5.83
CA LEU A 399 16.71 -7.95 5.66
C LEU A 399 17.06 -6.87 4.64
N THR A 400 18.19 -6.19 4.80
CA THR A 400 18.63 -5.07 3.94
C THR A 400 18.64 -5.45 2.45
N VAL A 401 19.25 -6.59 2.08
CA VAL A 401 19.29 -7.02 0.66
C VAL A 401 17.94 -7.48 0.12
N HIS A 402 17.02 -7.92 0.98
CA HIS A 402 15.66 -8.28 0.58
C HIS A 402 14.79 -7.04 0.37
N GLU A 403 14.82 -6.11 1.33
CA GLU A 403 14.09 -4.84 1.35
C GLU A 403 14.51 -3.90 0.21
N THR A 404 15.78 -3.99 -0.23
CA THR A 404 16.31 -3.28 -1.40
C THR A 404 16.18 -4.05 -2.73
N ASP A 405 15.50 -5.20 -2.74
CA ASP A 405 15.33 -6.09 -3.91
C ASP A 405 16.66 -6.55 -4.56
N VAL A 406 17.76 -6.50 -3.82
CA VAL A 406 19.08 -6.96 -4.26
C VAL A 406 19.14 -8.49 -4.25
N LEU A 407 18.84 -9.13 -3.11
CA LEU A 407 18.82 -10.59 -2.98
C LEU A 407 17.53 -11.05 -2.29
N LEU A 408 16.66 -11.69 -3.08
CA LEU A 408 15.34 -12.12 -2.66
C LEU A 408 15.35 -13.42 -1.84
N GLY A 409 14.44 -13.52 -0.87
CA GLY A 409 13.98 -14.80 -0.33
C GLY A 409 12.96 -15.50 -1.24
N TYR A 410 12.57 -16.71 -0.87
CA TYR A 410 11.66 -17.55 -1.64
C TYR A 410 10.20 -17.29 -1.22
N ALA A 411 9.60 -16.25 -1.79
CA ALA A 411 8.21 -15.84 -1.56
C ALA A 411 7.16 -16.90 -1.96
N SER A 412 7.55 -17.94 -2.72
CA SER A 412 6.69 -19.09 -3.04
C SER A 412 6.51 -20.09 -1.89
N ARG A 413 7.08 -19.82 -0.71
CA ARG A 413 6.82 -20.58 0.52
C ARG A 413 6.10 -19.68 1.52
N SER A 414 5.10 -20.23 2.20
CA SER A 414 4.40 -19.58 3.30
C SER A 414 4.58 -20.38 4.59
N PRO A 415 5.14 -19.80 5.67
CA PRO A 415 5.72 -18.44 5.72
C PRO A 415 6.99 -18.33 4.85
N MET A 416 7.34 -17.09 4.48
CA MET A 416 8.47 -16.79 3.60
C MET A 416 9.81 -17.21 4.22
N VAL A 417 10.69 -17.81 3.41
CA VAL A 417 12.02 -18.27 3.83
C VAL A 417 13.14 -17.64 3.01
N PHE A 418 14.28 -17.41 3.62
CA PHE A 418 15.48 -16.91 2.95
C PHE A 418 16.46 -18.03 2.55
N GLU A 419 16.40 -19.19 3.21
CA GLU A 419 17.38 -20.28 3.16
C GLU A 419 18.82 -19.81 3.45
N PRO A 420 19.11 -19.22 4.63
CA PRO A 420 20.40 -18.58 4.91
C PRO A 420 21.59 -19.52 4.74
N GLY A 421 21.43 -20.80 5.10
CA GLY A 421 22.47 -21.82 5.04
C GLY A 421 22.74 -22.41 3.64
N THR A 422 21.89 -22.17 2.64
CA THR A 422 22.04 -22.82 1.31
C THR A 422 23.01 -22.06 0.42
N ALA A 423 23.57 -22.78 -0.58
CA ALA A 423 24.52 -22.22 -1.53
C ALA A 423 23.82 -21.18 -2.43
N LEU A 424 24.38 -19.97 -2.51
CA LEU A 424 23.92 -18.96 -3.45
C LEU A 424 24.17 -19.45 -4.89
N ARG A 425 23.17 -19.32 -5.76
CA ARG A 425 23.28 -19.70 -7.16
C ARG A 425 23.95 -18.59 -7.97
N ARG A 426 24.68 -18.98 -9.02
CA ARG A 426 25.41 -18.05 -9.90
C ARG A 426 24.49 -17.02 -10.57
N GLY A 427 23.27 -17.42 -10.92
CA GLY A 427 22.23 -16.53 -11.48
C GLY A 427 21.68 -15.55 -10.45
N ASP A 428 21.40 -16.00 -9.21
CA ASP A 428 20.94 -15.14 -8.12
C ASP A 428 21.99 -14.05 -7.80
N MET A 429 23.27 -14.43 -7.76
CA MET A 429 24.40 -13.49 -7.60
C MET A 429 24.47 -12.48 -8.75
N ALA A 430 24.25 -12.92 -9.99
CA ALA A 430 24.28 -12.04 -11.15
C ALA A 430 23.16 -11.00 -11.11
N ARG A 431 21.95 -11.41 -10.74
CA ARG A 431 20.85 -10.48 -10.48
C ARG A 431 21.18 -9.51 -9.35
N ALA A 432 21.68 -10.01 -8.22
CA ALA A 432 21.96 -9.19 -7.05
C ALA A 432 23.01 -8.11 -7.33
N VAL A 433 24.09 -8.47 -8.03
CA VAL A 433 25.12 -7.50 -8.42
C VAL A 433 24.59 -6.51 -9.46
N ALA A 434 23.81 -6.94 -10.45
CA ALA A 434 23.21 -6.03 -11.43
C ALA A 434 22.27 -5.01 -10.77
N LYS A 435 21.44 -5.47 -9.82
CA LYS A 435 20.55 -4.64 -8.99
C LYS A 435 21.33 -3.64 -8.13
N ALA A 436 22.35 -4.10 -7.41
CA ALA A 436 23.16 -3.25 -6.54
C ALA A 436 24.02 -2.23 -7.31
N MET A 437 24.36 -2.53 -8.57
CA MET A 437 24.98 -1.58 -9.52
C MET A 437 23.98 -0.59 -10.14
N GLY A 438 22.68 -0.70 -9.85
CA GLY A 438 21.64 0.15 -10.46
C GLY A 438 21.41 -0.09 -11.96
N LEU A 439 21.80 -1.25 -12.49
CA LEU A 439 21.62 -1.56 -13.92
C LEU A 439 20.15 -1.79 -14.26
N ALA A 440 19.75 -1.40 -15.46
CA ALA A 440 18.47 -1.80 -16.04
C ALA A 440 18.52 -3.25 -16.56
N PRO A 441 17.40 -4.00 -16.56
CA PRO A 441 17.33 -5.32 -17.18
C PRO A 441 17.54 -5.22 -18.69
N ALA A 442 18.39 -6.07 -19.27
CA ALA A 442 18.66 -6.07 -20.70
C ALA A 442 17.45 -6.55 -21.51
N THR A 443 17.18 -5.92 -22.66
CA THR A 443 16.05 -6.24 -23.54
C THR A 443 16.38 -7.28 -24.61
N ASN A 444 17.65 -7.42 -24.97
CA ASN A 444 18.19 -8.32 -26.00
C ASN A 444 18.79 -9.62 -25.42
N TRP A 445 18.15 -10.17 -24.39
CA TRP A 445 18.73 -11.22 -23.54
C TRP A 445 18.44 -12.66 -24.02
N GLU A 446 17.31 -12.88 -24.70
CA GLU A 446 16.83 -14.22 -25.08
C GLU A 446 17.86 -14.94 -25.98
N GLY A 447 18.25 -16.15 -25.62
CA GLY A 447 19.19 -16.96 -26.40
C GLY A 447 20.65 -16.50 -26.39
N ARG A 448 21.02 -15.47 -25.59
CA ARG A 448 22.42 -15.04 -25.39
C ARG A 448 23.29 -16.15 -24.78
N PHE A 449 22.69 -17.09 -24.05
CA PHE A 449 23.30 -18.34 -23.60
C PHE A 449 22.37 -19.51 -23.87
N LYS A 450 22.93 -20.69 -24.13
CA LYS A 450 22.18 -21.92 -24.45
C LYS A 450 21.25 -22.39 -23.33
N ASP A 451 21.53 -22.00 -22.10
CA ASP A 451 20.82 -22.37 -20.87
C ASP A 451 20.18 -21.16 -20.16
N VAL A 452 20.03 -20.03 -20.86
CA VAL A 452 19.33 -18.83 -20.38
C VAL A 452 18.42 -18.31 -21.48
N HIS A 453 17.19 -18.81 -21.47
CA HIS A 453 16.08 -18.43 -22.34
C HIS A 453 14.76 -18.54 -21.57
N SER A 454 13.68 -17.98 -22.11
CA SER A 454 12.31 -17.99 -21.57
C SER A 454 11.88 -19.37 -21.07
N GLY A 455 12.09 -20.41 -21.88
CA GLY A 455 11.80 -21.81 -21.56
C GLY A 455 12.77 -22.55 -20.61
N SER A 456 13.82 -21.94 -20.06
CA SER A 456 14.87 -22.65 -19.28
C SER A 456 14.47 -23.12 -17.86
N GLY A 457 13.18 -23.33 -17.57
CA GLY A 457 12.70 -23.96 -16.32
C GLY A 457 13.18 -23.29 -15.02
N GLY A 458 12.48 -22.24 -14.57
CA GLY A 458 12.75 -21.58 -13.28
C GLY A 458 13.92 -20.59 -13.25
N TYR A 459 14.75 -20.53 -14.30
CA TYR A 459 15.88 -19.58 -14.39
C TYR A 459 15.73 -18.49 -15.47
N GLY A 460 14.77 -18.61 -16.39
CA GLY A 460 14.61 -17.65 -17.51
C GLY A 460 14.43 -16.19 -17.07
N TRP A 461 13.72 -15.96 -15.96
CA TRP A 461 13.51 -14.63 -15.37
C TRP A 461 14.79 -13.91 -14.90
N LEU A 462 15.90 -14.64 -14.71
CA LEU A 462 17.21 -14.07 -14.41
C LEU A 462 17.92 -13.55 -15.67
N GLY A 463 17.51 -13.98 -16.86
CA GLY A 463 18.17 -13.69 -18.14
C GLY A 463 18.41 -12.20 -18.44
N PRO A 464 17.42 -11.30 -18.27
CA PRO A 464 17.62 -9.86 -18.45
C PRO A 464 18.74 -9.29 -17.57
N TRP A 465 18.84 -9.76 -16.32
CA TRP A 465 19.82 -9.30 -15.35
C TRP A 465 21.21 -9.91 -15.57
N ILE A 466 21.25 -11.19 -15.95
CA ILE A 466 22.48 -11.88 -16.35
C ILE A 466 23.11 -11.16 -17.54
N VAL A 467 22.32 -10.85 -18.58
CA VAL A 467 22.82 -10.20 -19.79
C VAL A 467 23.21 -8.75 -19.53
N ALA A 468 22.46 -7.99 -18.71
CA ALA A 468 22.88 -6.65 -18.29
C ALA A 468 24.25 -6.66 -17.59
N LEU A 469 24.51 -7.66 -16.73
CA LEU A 469 25.79 -7.79 -16.04
C LEU A 469 26.95 -8.27 -16.94
N VAL A 470 26.63 -9.00 -18.01
CA VAL A 470 27.58 -9.39 -19.06
C VAL A 470 27.94 -8.18 -19.94
N ASP A 471 26.95 -7.40 -20.36
CA ASP A 471 27.14 -6.21 -21.17
C ASP A 471 27.86 -5.10 -20.37
N ALA A 472 27.73 -5.08 -19.05
CA ALA A 472 28.56 -4.30 -18.12
C ALA A 472 29.99 -4.86 -17.88
N GLY A 473 30.39 -5.97 -18.53
CA GLY A 473 31.74 -6.56 -18.46
C GLY A 473 32.11 -7.28 -17.16
N VAL A 474 31.20 -7.33 -16.19
CA VAL A 474 31.45 -7.90 -14.85
C VAL A 474 31.52 -9.42 -14.91
N VAL A 475 30.69 -10.08 -15.72
CA VAL A 475 30.72 -11.55 -15.87
C VAL A 475 30.71 -12.00 -17.32
N ASN A 476 31.20 -13.21 -17.55
CA ASN A 476 31.10 -13.92 -18.83
C ASN A 476 30.41 -15.27 -18.60
N GLY A 477 29.88 -15.85 -19.68
CA GLY A 477 29.55 -17.28 -19.73
C GLY A 477 30.81 -18.16 -19.85
N TYR A 478 30.58 -19.44 -20.09
CA TYR A 478 31.58 -20.45 -20.37
C TYR A 478 31.78 -20.61 -21.89
N ASP A 479 32.94 -21.14 -22.31
CA ASP A 479 33.31 -21.30 -23.72
C ASP A 479 32.38 -22.26 -24.50
N ASP A 480 31.59 -23.08 -23.80
CA ASP A 480 30.55 -23.94 -24.37
C ASP A 480 29.26 -23.17 -24.75
N GLY A 481 29.16 -21.88 -24.43
CA GLY A 481 27.99 -21.03 -24.64
C GLY A 481 26.93 -21.07 -23.54
N THR A 482 27.26 -21.61 -22.35
CA THR A 482 26.37 -21.63 -21.18
C THR A 482 26.71 -20.53 -20.16
N PHE A 483 25.76 -20.16 -19.30
CA PHE A 483 25.98 -19.30 -18.13
C PHE A 483 25.96 -20.08 -16.81
N ARG A 484 25.19 -21.18 -16.76
CA ARG A 484 24.95 -22.09 -15.64
C ARG A 484 24.30 -21.39 -14.43
N PRO A 485 23.12 -20.76 -14.60
CA PRO A 485 22.49 -19.92 -13.58
C PRO A 485 22.18 -20.67 -12.27
N GLY A 486 21.76 -21.93 -12.35
CA GLY A 486 21.50 -22.79 -11.18
C GLY A 486 22.75 -23.33 -10.48
N GLY A 487 23.95 -23.11 -11.02
CA GLY A 487 25.19 -23.60 -10.44
C GLY A 487 25.53 -22.92 -9.10
N ALA A 488 25.94 -23.70 -8.09
CA ALA A 488 26.39 -23.18 -6.81
C ALA A 488 27.64 -22.30 -6.96
N LEU A 489 27.62 -21.11 -6.35
CA LEU A 489 28.72 -20.16 -6.40
C LEU A 489 29.78 -20.49 -5.32
N ARG A 490 31.06 -20.42 -5.70
CA ARG A 490 32.19 -20.49 -4.75
C ARG A 490 32.64 -19.12 -4.26
N ARG A 491 33.36 -19.09 -3.14
CA ARG A 491 33.90 -17.86 -2.54
C ARG A 491 34.93 -17.14 -3.42
N ASP A 492 35.78 -17.87 -4.14
CA ASP A 492 36.71 -17.30 -5.15
C ASP A 492 35.99 -16.65 -6.36
N GLN A 493 34.91 -17.28 -6.81
CA GLN A 493 34.05 -16.75 -7.87
C GLN A 493 33.33 -15.48 -7.40
N MET A 494 32.77 -15.47 -6.18
CA MET A 494 32.17 -14.25 -5.61
C MET A 494 33.17 -13.09 -5.57
N ALA A 495 34.43 -13.34 -5.20
CA ALA A 495 35.46 -12.30 -5.19
C ALA A 495 35.67 -11.68 -6.58
N THR A 496 35.42 -12.45 -7.65
CA THR A 496 35.49 -11.96 -9.02
C THR A 496 34.28 -11.13 -9.43
N PHE A 497 33.07 -11.46 -8.96
CA PHE A 497 31.89 -10.60 -9.16
C PHE A 497 32.14 -9.23 -8.52
N LEU A 498 32.43 -9.18 -7.22
CA LEU A 498 32.53 -7.91 -6.49
C LEU A 498 33.73 -7.07 -6.93
N ALA A 499 34.92 -7.68 -7.12
CA ALA A 499 36.10 -6.93 -7.56
C ALA A 499 35.94 -6.30 -8.95
N LYS A 500 35.16 -6.93 -9.85
CA LYS A 500 34.88 -6.36 -11.17
C LYS A 500 33.73 -5.35 -11.15
N ALA A 501 32.66 -5.62 -10.40
CA ALA A 501 31.50 -4.73 -10.30
C ALA A 501 31.86 -3.35 -9.72
N LEU A 502 32.83 -3.31 -8.82
CA LEU A 502 33.34 -2.11 -8.17
C LEU A 502 34.66 -1.58 -8.78
N ASP A 503 35.11 -2.14 -9.90
CA ASP A 503 36.40 -1.86 -10.55
C ASP A 503 37.60 -1.74 -9.58
N LEU A 504 37.74 -2.73 -8.68
CA LEU A 504 38.73 -2.66 -7.60
C LEU A 504 40.16 -2.86 -8.11
N PRO A 505 41.13 -2.03 -7.66
CA PRO A 505 42.55 -2.24 -7.92
C PRO A 505 43.02 -3.65 -7.50
N LEU A 506 43.52 -4.41 -8.47
CA LEU A 506 43.94 -5.79 -8.30
C LEU A 506 45.25 -5.90 -7.51
N VAL A 507 45.25 -6.67 -6.41
CA VAL A 507 46.38 -6.79 -5.49
C VAL A 507 46.50 -8.20 -4.93
N ALA A 508 47.68 -8.60 -4.47
CA ALA A 508 47.88 -9.91 -3.85
C ALA A 508 47.13 -10.01 -2.50
N PRO A 509 46.39 -11.12 -2.23
CA PRO A 509 45.81 -11.40 -0.93
C PRO A 509 46.88 -11.76 0.11
N SER A 510 46.55 -11.58 1.38
CA SER A 510 47.37 -11.91 2.55
C SER A 510 46.83 -13.08 3.39
N PHE A 511 45.85 -13.80 2.85
CA PHE A 511 45.27 -15.00 3.46
C PHE A 511 46.19 -16.21 3.31
N ASP A 512 46.32 -17.02 4.37
CA ASP A 512 47.29 -18.10 4.47
C ASP A 512 46.95 -19.30 3.56
N ASP A 513 45.69 -19.46 3.17
CA ASP A 513 45.18 -20.54 2.30
C ASP A 513 45.05 -20.15 0.82
N VAL A 514 45.16 -18.86 0.48
CA VAL A 514 45.05 -18.36 -0.90
C VAL A 514 46.44 -18.34 -1.55
N LYS A 515 46.98 -19.53 -1.86
CA LYS A 515 48.35 -19.70 -2.39
C LYS A 515 48.45 -19.84 -3.92
N ASN A 516 47.35 -20.09 -4.62
CA ASN A 516 47.36 -20.33 -6.06
C ASN A 516 47.42 -19.00 -6.85
N THR A 517 48.64 -18.49 -7.07
CA THR A 517 48.92 -17.26 -7.83
C THR A 517 48.46 -17.31 -9.28
N SER A 518 48.31 -18.51 -9.86
CA SER A 518 47.85 -18.72 -11.24
C SER A 518 46.33 -18.71 -11.37
N SER A 519 45.58 -18.65 -10.27
CA SER A 519 44.12 -18.54 -10.31
C SER A 519 43.68 -17.16 -10.80
N THR A 520 42.74 -17.12 -11.75
CA THR A 520 42.14 -15.87 -12.26
C THR A 520 41.40 -15.07 -11.16
N HIS A 521 41.09 -15.73 -10.04
CA HIS A 521 40.46 -15.16 -8.85
C HIS A 521 41.49 -14.58 -7.85
N TYR A 522 42.77 -14.97 -7.89
CA TYR A 522 43.79 -14.66 -6.88
C TYR A 522 43.87 -13.17 -6.53
N LEU A 523 44.15 -12.30 -7.51
CA LEU A 523 44.27 -10.85 -7.28
C LEU A 523 42.94 -10.17 -6.94
N LYS A 524 41.81 -10.82 -7.22
CA LYS A 524 40.46 -10.29 -6.95
C LYS A 524 40.05 -10.56 -5.50
N ILE A 525 40.49 -11.70 -4.95
CA ILE A 525 40.42 -11.99 -3.51
C ILE A 525 41.23 -10.95 -2.73
N GLY A 526 42.43 -10.60 -3.18
CA GLY A 526 43.21 -9.52 -2.56
C GLY A 526 42.58 -8.14 -2.72
N ALA A 527 41.95 -7.84 -3.86
CA ALA A 527 41.24 -6.58 -4.06
C ALA A 527 40.06 -6.39 -3.07
N ILE A 528 39.19 -7.39 -2.92
CA ILE A 528 38.09 -7.32 -1.92
C ILE A 528 38.61 -7.34 -0.48
N GLN A 529 39.78 -7.94 -0.21
CA GLN A 529 40.42 -7.90 1.10
C GLN A 529 40.92 -6.48 1.41
N ARG A 530 41.62 -5.83 0.47
CA ARG A 530 42.12 -4.45 0.62
C ARG A 530 40.98 -3.44 0.77
N ARG A 531 39.84 -3.65 0.11
CA ARG A 531 38.63 -2.81 0.25
C ARG A 531 37.84 -3.07 1.55
N GLY A 532 38.19 -4.11 2.32
CA GLY A 532 37.51 -4.45 3.58
C GLY A 532 36.20 -5.24 3.43
N ILE A 533 35.82 -5.59 2.19
CA ILE A 533 34.60 -6.34 1.87
C ILE A 533 34.77 -7.80 2.31
N GLY A 534 35.86 -8.44 1.85
CA GLY A 534 36.10 -9.86 2.02
C GLY A 534 36.66 -10.21 3.40
N VAL A 535 35.79 -10.58 4.34
CA VAL A 535 36.20 -11.24 5.59
C VAL A 535 36.42 -12.75 5.38
N GLY A 536 37.49 -13.26 6.00
CA GLY A 536 37.85 -14.67 5.98
C GLY A 536 36.89 -15.57 6.75
N THR A 537 37.07 -16.89 6.62
CA THR A 537 36.34 -17.91 7.39
C THR A 537 36.94 -18.16 8.78
N GLY A 538 38.04 -17.49 9.11
CA GLY A 538 38.73 -17.60 10.40
C GLY A 538 39.97 -16.69 10.45
N ALA A 539 40.83 -16.91 11.45
CA ALA A 539 41.90 -15.98 11.84
C ALA A 539 42.80 -15.44 10.71
N ARG A 540 43.08 -16.25 9.66
CA ARG A 540 43.84 -15.84 8.47
C ARG A 540 43.43 -16.53 7.15
N ASN A 541 42.28 -17.22 7.09
CA ASN A 541 41.87 -18.04 5.94
C ASN A 541 40.69 -17.43 5.17
N PHE A 542 40.66 -17.58 3.85
CA PHE A 542 39.57 -17.12 2.97
C PHE A 542 38.58 -18.23 2.60
N ASP A 543 39.05 -19.47 2.53
CA ASP A 543 38.42 -20.64 1.89
C ASP A 543 37.97 -20.35 0.44
N PRO A 544 38.90 -20.30 -0.55
CA PRO A 544 38.56 -19.99 -1.93
C PRO A 544 37.69 -21.07 -2.60
N GLY A 545 37.82 -22.34 -2.20
CA GLY A 545 37.05 -23.46 -2.76
C GLY A 545 35.66 -23.62 -2.16
N GLY A 546 35.44 -23.07 -0.96
CA GLY A 546 34.19 -23.16 -0.22
C GLY A 546 32.97 -22.61 -0.97
N SER A 547 31.81 -23.17 -0.62
CA SER A 547 30.51 -22.68 -1.10
C SER A 547 30.20 -21.31 -0.50
N MET A 548 29.69 -20.39 -1.32
CA MET A 548 29.15 -19.13 -0.84
C MET A 548 27.72 -19.35 -0.36
N ARG A 549 27.45 -19.16 0.93
CA ARG A 549 26.10 -19.22 1.48
C ARG A 549 25.33 -17.92 1.21
N ARG A 550 24.00 -18.01 1.17
CA ARG A 550 23.10 -16.86 0.91
C ARG A 550 23.20 -15.78 2.00
N ASP A 551 23.31 -16.17 3.27
CA ASP A 551 23.47 -15.27 4.41
C ASP A 551 24.80 -14.47 4.37
N GLN A 552 25.90 -15.15 4.04
CA GLN A 552 27.21 -14.54 3.85
C GLN A 552 27.21 -13.59 2.66
N ALA A 553 26.59 -13.98 1.55
CA ALA A 553 26.48 -13.15 0.37
C ALA A 553 25.70 -11.85 0.65
N ALA A 554 24.61 -11.90 1.42
CA ALA A 554 23.88 -10.70 1.84
C ALA A 554 24.80 -9.69 2.54
N THR A 555 25.61 -10.15 3.50
CA THR A 555 26.59 -9.31 4.21
C THR A 555 27.67 -8.75 3.30
N LEU A 556 28.12 -9.52 2.30
CA LEU A 556 29.16 -9.10 1.37
C LEU A 556 28.61 -8.12 0.31
N LEU A 557 27.35 -8.24 -0.09
CA LEU A 557 26.67 -7.29 -0.97
C LEU A 557 26.46 -5.93 -0.29
N VAL A 558 25.96 -5.92 0.96
CA VAL A 558 25.79 -4.69 1.76
C VAL A 558 27.11 -3.93 1.87
N ARG A 559 28.20 -4.60 2.24
CA ARG A 559 29.54 -3.99 2.36
C ARG A 559 30.21 -3.62 1.04
N ALA A 560 29.77 -4.21 -0.08
CA ALA A 560 30.38 -3.98 -1.38
C ALA A 560 29.84 -2.71 -2.03
N PHE A 561 28.53 -2.51 -1.95
CA PHE A 561 27.83 -1.40 -2.59
C PHE A 561 27.39 -0.33 -1.59
N ASP A 562 27.90 -0.40 -0.34
CA ASP A 562 27.52 0.46 0.78
C ASP A 562 25.98 0.61 0.87
N ILE A 563 25.28 -0.54 0.85
CA ILE A 563 23.82 -0.60 0.82
C ILE A 563 23.30 -0.19 2.19
N GLU A 564 23.02 1.09 2.35
CA GLU A 564 22.45 1.63 3.57
C GLU A 564 21.06 1.03 3.82
N ARG A 565 20.91 0.35 4.96
CA ARG A 565 19.59 0.21 5.58
C ARG A 565 19.19 1.62 6.04
N PRO A 566 18.01 2.14 5.67
CA PRO A 566 17.59 3.48 6.08
C PRO A 566 17.68 3.60 7.62
N PRO A 567 18.25 4.69 8.15
CA PRO A 567 18.64 4.76 9.54
C PRO A 567 17.40 4.75 10.46
N PRO A 568 17.44 4.04 11.61
CA PRO A 568 16.43 4.20 12.64
C PRO A 568 16.49 5.62 13.22
N PRO A 569 15.36 6.17 13.72
CA PRO A 569 15.34 7.50 14.30
C PRO A 569 16.24 7.59 15.55
N PRO A 570 16.82 8.77 15.84
CA PRO A 570 17.70 8.95 17.00
C PRO A 570 16.94 8.81 18.33
N GLU A 571 17.58 8.20 19.32
CA GLU A 571 17.04 8.08 20.68
C GLU A 571 16.98 9.46 21.38
N PRO A 572 15.96 9.71 22.23
CA PRO A 572 15.82 10.98 22.94
C PRO A 572 16.86 11.13 24.06
N GLU A 573 17.37 12.35 24.26
CA GLU A 573 18.26 12.68 25.38
C GLU A 573 17.50 12.65 26.72
N PRO A 574 18.17 12.26 27.84
CA PRO A 574 17.53 12.23 29.15
C PRO A 574 17.27 13.65 29.68
N GLU A 575 16.03 13.90 30.13
CA GLU A 575 15.61 15.19 30.69
C GLU A 575 16.32 15.54 32.02
N PRO A 576 16.58 16.83 32.31
CA PRO A 576 17.08 17.26 33.61
C PRO A 576 16.00 17.17 34.69
N GLU A 577 16.39 16.74 35.90
CA GLU A 577 15.45 16.62 37.03
C GLU A 577 14.81 17.97 37.41
N PRO A 578 13.49 18.02 37.72
CA PRO A 578 12.79 19.26 38.03
C PRO A 578 13.10 19.77 39.45
N GLU A 579 13.33 21.08 39.59
CA GLU A 579 13.49 21.72 40.89
C GLU A 579 12.17 21.76 41.69
N PRO A 580 12.23 21.66 43.04
CA PRO A 580 11.04 21.61 43.89
C PRO A 580 10.31 22.96 43.93
N THR A 581 9.04 22.98 43.54
CA THR A 581 8.20 24.18 43.54
C THR A 581 7.74 24.55 44.96
N ALA A 582 7.85 25.84 45.30
CA ALA A 582 7.38 26.38 46.57
C ALA A 582 5.83 26.42 46.60
N GLY A 583 5.26 26.03 47.74
CA GLY A 583 3.81 25.96 47.92
C GLY A 583 3.10 27.32 47.88
N HIS A 584 1.82 27.29 47.51
CA HIS A 584 0.90 28.41 47.68
C HIS A 584 -0.11 28.09 48.77
N GLU A 585 -0.26 29.03 49.71
CA GLU A 585 -1.23 29.02 50.79
C GLU A 585 -2.65 29.26 50.25
N PHE A 586 -3.64 28.60 50.85
CA PHE A 586 -5.06 28.91 50.65
C PHE A 586 -5.58 29.75 51.81
N PRO A 587 -6.38 30.81 51.57
CA PRO A 587 -6.93 31.65 52.64
C PRO A 587 -8.18 31.03 53.29
N ASP A 588 -8.42 31.44 54.54
CA ASP A 588 -9.38 30.83 55.47
C ASP A 588 -10.87 30.91 55.05
N GLY A 589 -11.63 29.90 55.48
CA GLY A 589 -13.09 29.93 55.59
C GLY A 589 -13.50 29.42 56.98
N ASP A 590 -14.42 30.13 57.64
CA ASP A 590 -14.77 29.94 59.05
C ASP A 590 -15.82 28.84 59.31
N GLY A 591 -15.69 28.17 60.45
CA GLY A 591 -16.59 27.09 60.87
C GLY A 591 -16.17 26.46 62.19
N THR A 592 -16.71 26.96 63.31
CA THR A 592 -16.31 26.59 64.67
C THR A 592 -17.10 25.41 65.26
N VAL A 593 -16.44 24.66 66.17
CA VAL A 593 -16.97 23.61 67.11
C VAL A 593 -17.64 22.37 66.48
N ASP A 594 -17.55 21.16 67.06
CA ASP A 594 -17.29 20.75 68.46
C ASP A 594 -16.25 19.62 68.64
N GLU A 595 -15.72 19.52 69.87
CA GLU A 595 -14.91 18.37 70.33
C GLU A 595 -15.78 17.23 70.92
N HIS A 596 -15.32 15.99 70.75
CA HIS A 596 -15.62 14.71 71.47
C HIS A 596 -15.69 13.56 70.42
N GLY A 597 -15.14 12.36 70.62
CA GLY A 597 -14.44 11.75 71.75
C GLY A 597 -14.64 10.22 71.72
N GLY A 598 -13.59 9.44 72.04
CA GLY A 598 -13.60 7.95 72.09
C GLY A 598 -13.04 7.29 70.81
N GLU A 599 -11.98 6.49 70.83
CA GLU A 599 -11.67 5.23 71.55
C GLU A 599 -12.25 3.95 70.92
N THR A 600 -11.37 2.94 70.75
CA THR A 600 -11.64 1.48 70.62
C THR A 600 -12.38 1.00 69.35
N THR A 601 -12.15 -0.20 68.77
CA THR A 601 -11.22 -1.33 69.03
C THR A 601 -11.14 -2.26 67.79
N ASP A 602 -10.08 -3.07 67.72
CA ASP A 602 -9.95 -4.45 67.21
C ASP A 602 -11.05 -5.08 66.32
N GLY A 603 -10.63 -5.83 65.29
CA GLY A 603 -11.54 -6.69 64.51
C GLY A 603 -10.88 -7.62 63.48
N PHE A 604 -10.32 -8.74 63.94
CA PHE A 604 -9.88 -9.91 63.18
C PHE A 604 -10.77 -10.33 61.98
N GLY A 605 -10.18 -10.97 60.96
CA GLY A 605 -10.96 -11.76 60.00
C GLY A 605 -10.25 -12.33 58.76
N ALA A 606 -9.22 -13.16 58.92
CA ALA A 606 -8.72 -13.99 57.81
C ALA A 606 -9.63 -15.23 57.61
N GLY A 607 -9.79 -15.71 56.38
CA GLY A 607 -10.68 -16.85 56.08
C GLY A 607 -10.52 -17.46 54.68
N ASN A 608 -9.42 -18.21 54.51
CA ASN A 608 -9.10 -19.19 53.44
C ASN A 608 -8.97 -18.70 51.99
#